data_AF-A0A957UHC2-F1
#
_entry.id   AF-A0A957UHC2-F1
#
_cell.length_a   1.000
_cell.length_b   1.000
_cell.length_c   1.000
_cell.angle_alpha   90.00
_cell.angle_beta   90.00
_cell.angle_gamma   90.00
#
_symmetry.space_group_name_H-M   'P 1'
#
loop_
_entity.id
_entity.type
_entity.pdbx_description
1 polymer ?
#
loop_
_entity_poly.entity_id
_entity_poly.type
_entity_poly.pdbx_seq_one_letter_code
_entity_poly.pdbx_strand_id
1 'polypeptide(L)' 'VMSVIEILETAQYVVDKDGQETAVLLDLASWTSLRHLLEELIEDENLGQLMMAVENDEKLTGNAARRAYNEYLAEAQS' A
#
# COMPACT_ATOMS: atom_id res chain seq x y z
N VAL A 1 15.72 8.95 6.93
CA VAL A 1 14.74 7.88 7.15
C VAL A 1 15.54 6.62 7.45
N MET A 2 15.30 5.98 8.60
CA MET A 2 15.94 4.70 8.93
C MET A 2 15.31 3.59 8.09
N SER A 3 16.12 2.61 7.69
CA SER A 3 15.64 1.40 7.02
C SER A 3 14.95 0.45 8.00
N VAL A 4 14.11 -0.46 7.47
CA VAL A 4 13.42 -1.49 8.28
C VAL A 4 14.42 -2.33 9.07
N ILE A 5 15.56 -2.70 8.48
CA ILE A 5 16.59 -3.52 9.13
C ILE A 5 17.18 -2.78 10.32
N GLU A 6 17.54 -1.51 10.16
CA GLU A 6 18.08 -0.68 11.26
C GLU A 6 17.08 -0.55 12.42
N ILE A 7 15.78 -0.48 12.13
CA ILE A 7 14.74 -0.43 13.17
C ILE A 7 14.64 -1.79 13.89
N LEU A 8 14.65 -2.90 13.16
CA LEU A 8 14.58 -4.24 13.76
C LEU A 8 15.80 -4.57 14.61
N GLU A 9 16.97 -4.01 14.30
CA GLU A 9 18.19 -4.18 15.12
C GLU A 9 18.10 -3.47 16.48
N THR A 10 17.21 -2.48 16.63
CA THR A 10 16.95 -1.84 17.94
C THR A 10 15.96 -2.62 18.81
N ALA A 11 15.30 -3.63 18.25
CA ALA A 11 14.24 -4.36 18.91
C ALA A 11 14.79 -5.23 20.07
N GLN A 12 14.12 -5.17 21.21
CA GLN A 12 14.42 -6.01 22.35
C GLN A 12 13.30 -7.02 22.56
N TYR A 13 13.64 -8.24 22.94
CA TYR A 13 12.65 -9.30 23.16
C TYR A 13 12.34 -9.47 24.64
N VAL A 14 11.05 -9.53 24.96
CA VAL A 14 10.58 -9.93 26.29
C VAL A 14 10.46 -11.44 26.31
N VAL A 15 11.28 -12.07 27.14
CA VAL A 15 11.35 -13.52 27.28
C VAL A 15 10.60 -13.94 28.55
N ASP A 16 9.73 -14.94 28.41
CA ASP A 16 8.99 -15.48 29.54
C ASP A 16 9.83 -16.42 30.43
N LYS A 17 9.19 -16.95 31.49
CA LYS A 17 9.85 -17.87 32.44
C LYS A 17 10.31 -19.19 31.82
N ASP A 18 9.77 -19.56 30.66
CA ASP A 18 10.07 -20.80 29.95
C ASP A 18 11.09 -20.56 28.81
N GLY A 19 11.61 -19.34 28.70
CA GLY A 19 12.62 -18.96 27.70
C GLY A 19 12.02 -18.62 26.33
N GLN A 20 10.70 -18.44 26.23
CA GLN A 20 10.03 -18.12 24.97
C GLN A 20 9.91 -16.60 24.80
N GLU A 21 10.17 -16.12 23.58
CA GLU A 21 9.94 -14.73 23.20
C GLU A 21 8.44 -14.48 23.07
N THR A 22 7.91 -13.54 23.87
CA THR A 22 6.46 -13.30 23.96
C THR A 22 6.06 -11.90 23.49
N ALA A 23 6.99 -10.94 23.53
CA ALA A 23 6.76 -9.59 23.03
C ALA A 23 8.05 -8.95 22.52
N VAL A 24 7.89 -7.91 21.70
CA VAL A 24 8.97 -7.06 21.22
C VAL A 24 8.79 -5.67 21.80
N LEU A 25 9.87 -5.13 22.35
CA LEU A 25 9.96 -3.79 22.89
C LEU A 25 10.78 -2.93 21.94
N LEU A 26 10.17 -1.82 21.51
CA LEU A 26 10.79 -0.81 20.66
C LEU A 26 10.69 0.54 21.36
N ASP A 27 11.69 1.39 21.20
CA ASP A 27 11.54 2.78 21.58
C ASP A 27 10.51 3.47 20.67
N LEU A 28 9.94 4.57 21.17
CA LEU A 28 8.83 5.24 20.50
C LEU A 28 9.21 5.79 19.11
N ALA A 29 10.46 6.21 18.90
CA ALA A 29 10.91 6.75 17.62
C ALA A 29 11.04 5.62 16.58
N SER A 30 11.60 4.49 16.99
CA SER A 30 11.69 3.28 16.17
C SER A 30 10.30 2.72 15.83
N TRP A 31 9.38 2.67 16.80
CA TRP A 31 7.98 2.29 16.57
C TRP A 31 7.27 3.20 15.57
N THR A 32 7.42 4.51 15.72
CA THR A 32 6.79 5.50 14.82
C THR A 32 7.33 5.36 13.40
N SER A 33 8.64 5.17 13.26
CA SER A 33 9.29 4.97 11.96
C SER A 33 8.82 3.68 11.29
N LEU A 34 8.74 2.57 12.04
CA LEU A 34 8.23 1.30 11.54
C LEU A 34 6.78 1.42 11.08
N ARG A 35 5.94 2.11 11.86
CA ARG A 35 4.55 2.35 11.51
C ARG A 35 4.40 3.11 10.19
N HIS A 36 5.15 4.19 10.00
CA HIS A 36 5.12 4.94 8.73
C HIS A 36 5.53 4.07 7.54
N LEU A 37 6.60 3.29 7.68
CA LEU A 37 7.04 2.38 6.61
C LEU A 37 5.99 1.31 6.26
N LEU A 38 5.26 0.81 7.26
CA LEU A 38 4.15 -0.12 7.04
C LEU A 38 2.94 0.55 6.39
N GLU A 39 2.61 1.79 6.77
CA GLU A 39 1.55 2.59 6.14
C GLU A 39 1.89 2.86 4.67
N GLU A 40 3.13 3.26 4.34
CA GLU A 40 3.62 3.45 2.98
C GLU A 40 3.53 2.17 2.14
N LEU A 41 3.93 1.02 2.70
CA LEU A 41 3.83 -0.28 2.01
C LEU A 41 2.37 -0.66 1.68
N ILE A 42 1.44 -0.39 2.60
CA ILE A 42 0.02 -0.65 2.38
C ILE A 42 -0.56 0.30 1.33
N GLU A 43 -0.16 1.57 1.34
CA GLU A 43 -0.54 2.54 0.31
C GLU A 43 -0.02 2.12 -1.09
N ASP A 44 1.24 1.68 -1.18
CA ASP A 44 1.84 1.20 -2.43
C ASP A 44 1.19 -0.09 -2.93
N GLU A 45 0.84 -1.04 -2.05
CA GLU A 45 0.13 -2.25 -2.44
C GLU A 45 -1.30 -1.92 -2.94
N ASN A 46 -1.99 -1.03 -2.24
CA ASN A 46 -3.31 -0.56 -2.67
C ASN A 46 -3.24 0.18 -4.01
N LEU A 47 -2.20 0.99 -4.24
CA LEU A 47 -1.96 1.65 -5.51
C LEU A 47 -1.67 0.62 -6.62
N GLY A 48 -0.87 -0.39 -6.34
CA GLY A 48 -0.60 -1.49 -7.25
C GLY A 48 -1.86 -2.27 -7.63
N GLN A 49 -2.73 -2.56 -6.65
CA GLN A 49 -4.03 -3.18 -6.89
C GLN A 49 -4.97 -2.27 -7.69
N LEU A 50 -5.01 -0.96 -7.41
CA LEU A 50 -5.77 0.00 -8.19
C LEU A 50 -5.26 0.08 -9.64
N MET A 51 -3.95 0.11 -9.85
CA MET A 51 -3.35 0.13 -11.17
C MET A 51 -3.63 -1.16 -11.94
N MET A 52 -3.59 -2.32 -11.30
CA MET A 52 -4.00 -3.59 -11.91
C MET A 52 -5.50 -3.64 -12.21
N ALA A 53 -6.34 -3.07 -11.36
CA ALA A 53 -7.78 -2.99 -11.59
C ALA A 53 -8.08 -2.07 -12.79
N VAL A 54 -7.42 -0.91 -12.88
CA VAL A 54 -7.54 0.03 -14.01
C VAL A 54 -6.97 -0.55 -15.31
N GLU A 55 -5.85 -1.30 -15.26
CA GLU A 55 -5.31 -1.99 -16.44
C GLU A 55 -6.27 -3.07 -16.99
N ASN A 56 -7.06 -3.68 -16.10
CA ASN A 56 -8.08 -4.66 -16.48
C ASN A 56 -9.41 -4.02 -16.92
N ASP A 57 -9.74 -2.80 -16.48
CA ASP A 57 -11.03 -2.17 -16.77
C ASP A 57 -11.09 -1.42 -18.11
N GLU A 58 -9.98 -0.84 -18.62
CA GLU A 58 -10.03 -0.14 -19.92
C GLU A 58 -8.75 -0.30 -20.76
N LYS A 59 -8.72 -1.38 -21.57
CA LYS A 59 -8.00 -1.34 -22.86
C LYS A 59 -8.92 -0.88 -23.99
N LEU A 60 -9.65 0.22 -23.77
CA LEU A 60 -10.20 0.97 -24.89
C LEU A 60 -9.05 1.77 -25.52
N THR A 61 -8.38 1.14 -26.50
CA THR A 61 -7.45 1.86 -27.39
C THR A 61 -8.10 3.17 -27.85
N GLY A 62 -7.35 4.28 -27.92
CA GLY A 62 -7.90 5.65 -27.96
C GLY A 62 -9.02 5.95 -28.99
N ASN A 63 -9.18 5.13 -30.04
CA ASN A 63 -10.29 5.22 -30.98
C ASN A 63 -11.63 4.65 -30.47
N ALA A 64 -11.59 3.74 -29.50
CA ALA A 64 -12.75 3.14 -28.85
C ALA A 64 -13.24 4.00 -27.69
N ALA A 65 -12.33 4.54 -26.87
CA ALA A 65 -12.67 5.49 -25.81
C ALA A 65 -13.30 6.79 -26.38
N ARG A 66 -12.75 7.30 -27.49
CA ARG A 66 -13.30 8.47 -28.19
C ARG A 66 -14.67 8.20 -28.83
N ARG A 67 -14.96 6.96 -29.21
CA ARG A 67 -16.29 6.57 -29.71
C ARG A 67 -17.31 6.49 -28.58
N ALA A 68 -16.97 5.81 -27.49
CA ALA A 68 -17.83 5.69 -26.30
C ALA A 68 -18.19 7.07 -25.71
N TYR A 69 -17.22 8.00 -25.65
CA TYR A 69 -17.47 9.37 -25.20
C TYR A 69 -18.42 10.15 -26.12
N ASN A 70 -18.28 10.01 -27.44
CA ASN A 70 -19.17 10.67 -28.39
C ASN A 70 -20.59 10.09 -28.38
N GLU A 71 -20.74 8.78 -28.17
CA GLU A 71 -22.05 8.13 -28.01
C GLU A 71 -22.75 8.60 -26.73
N TYR A 72 -22.05 8.66 -25.60
CA TYR A 72 -22.57 9.22 -24.35
C TYR A 72 -23.06 10.67 -24.50
N LEU A 73 -22.29 11.51 -25.19
CA LEU A 73 -22.67 12.91 -25.43
C LEU A 73 -23.90 13.05 -26.34
N ALA A 74 -24.07 12.15 -27.33
CA ALA A 74 -25.24 12.16 -28.21
C ALA A 74 -26.51 11.70 -27.48
N GLU A 75 -26.41 10.72 -26.59
CA GLU A 75 -27.52 10.27 -25.75
C GLU A 75 -27.91 11.31 -24.69
N ALA A 76 -26.94 12.01 -24.11
CA ALA A 76 -27.19 13.06 -23.12
C ALA A 76 -27.80 14.36 -23.72
N GLN A 77 -27.76 14.51 -25.04
CA GLN A 77 -28.33 15.66 -25.78
C GLN A 77 -29.64 15.32 -26.52
N SER A 78 -30.09 14.05 -26.46
CA SER A 78 -31.41 13.61 -26.93
C SER A 78 -32.45 13.67 -25.82
#